data_AF-A0A8D8BPU8-F1
#
_entry.id   AF-A0A8D8BPU8-F1
#
_cell.length_a   1.000
_cell.length_b   1.000
_cell.length_c   1.000
_cell.angle_alpha   90.00
_cell.angle_beta   90.00
_cell.angle_gamma   90.00
#
_symmetry.space_group_name_H-M   'P 1'
#
loop_
_entity.id
_entity.type
_entity.pdbx_description
1 polymer ?
#
loop_
_entity_poly.entity_id
_entity_poly.type
_entity_poly.pdbx_seq_one_letter_code
_entity_poly.pdbx_strand_id
1 'polypeptide(L)'
;MANKLFLDEIQYILKMLHFIFPAIHSWQIFLAVCCLPSLLSGACCMFFPESPKFLMAKGRNEQAMAVFRTLYALNTGCSREDYPIKELVDETAISSDETIQKDRKEVPQKAPAISGLRSFQDQMKSMFGKTHLKNSLMAYSIQFGILFGLNTFRLWVPQLFTIIQEYELDPTTFASDGSLCDMLAYKVNKSAVLQELERPYVA
;
A
#
# COMPACT_ATOMS: atom_id res chain seq x y z
N MET A 1 -46.65 20.41 -30.90
CA MET A 1 -45.29 20.95 -30.71
C MET A 1 -44.96 21.09 -29.22
N ALA A 2 -45.80 21.72 -28.40
CA ALA A 2 -45.60 21.89 -26.96
C ALA A 2 -45.37 20.58 -26.17
N ASN A 3 -46.13 19.51 -26.45
CA ASN A 3 -45.93 18.20 -25.79
C ASN A 3 -44.56 17.56 -26.08
N LYS A 4 -43.96 17.84 -27.25
CA LYS A 4 -42.66 17.26 -27.61
C LYS A 4 -41.52 17.96 -26.86
N LEU A 5 -41.57 19.30 -26.78
CA LEU A 5 -40.64 20.10 -25.97
C LEU A 5 -40.74 19.77 -24.47
N PHE A 6 -41.97 19.57 -23.95
CA PHE A 6 -42.16 19.19 -22.56
C PHE A 6 -41.60 17.79 -22.24
N LEU A 7 -41.77 16.82 -23.16
CA LEU A 7 -41.17 15.49 -23.02
C LEU A 7 -39.64 15.52 -23.16
N ASP A 8 -39.09 16.35 -24.04
CA ASP A 8 -37.64 16.51 -24.21
C ASP A 8 -37.00 17.12 -22.96
N GLU A 9 -37.63 18.12 -22.32
CA GLU A 9 -37.18 18.71 -21.04
C GLU A 9 -37.22 17.69 -19.89
N ILE A 10 -38.31 16.91 -19.77
CA ILE A 10 -38.41 15.84 -18.77
C ILE A 10 -37.34 14.78 -19.01
N GLN A 11 -37.07 14.42 -20.26
CA GLN A 11 -36.04 13.45 -20.62
C GLN A 11 -34.63 13.98 -20.33
N TYR A 12 -34.41 15.29 -20.46
CA TYR A 12 -33.16 15.96 -20.10
C TYR A 12 -32.95 15.96 -18.59
N ILE A 13 -33.99 16.29 -17.81
CA ILE A 13 -33.96 16.26 -16.34
C ILE A 13 -33.74 14.84 -15.83
N LEU A 14 -34.40 13.83 -16.42
CA LEU A 14 -34.19 12.42 -16.07
C LEU A 14 -32.75 11.95 -16.39
N LYS A 15 -32.19 12.34 -17.55
CA LYS A 15 -30.79 12.06 -17.89
C LYS A 15 -29.82 12.78 -16.96
N MET A 16 -30.12 14.02 -16.58
CA MET A 16 -29.32 14.79 -15.63
C MET A 16 -29.36 14.14 -14.24
N LEU A 17 -30.54 13.68 -13.80
CA LEU A 17 -30.72 12.98 -12.53
C LEU A 17 -30.00 11.63 -12.51
N HIS A 18 -30.04 10.87 -13.62
CA HIS A 18 -29.30 9.60 -13.77
C HIS A 18 -27.78 9.80 -13.89
N PHE A 19 -27.34 10.95 -14.43
CA PHE A 19 -25.93 11.34 -14.44
C PHE A 19 -25.44 11.77 -13.05
N ILE A 20 -26.29 12.44 -12.27
CA ILE A 20 -25.99 12.88 -10.90
C ILE A 20 -26.04 11.70 -9.91
N PHE A 21 -26.96 10.76 -10.12
CA PHE A 21 -27.10 9.53 -9.33
C PHE A 21 -26.94 8.31 -10.24
N PRO A 22 -25.71 7.95 -10.65
CA PRO A 22 -25.50 6.68 -11.32
C PRO A 22 -25.97 5.55 -10.39
N ALA A 23 -26.61 4.52 -10.95
CA ALA A 23 -26.94 3.32 -10.20
C ALA A 23 -25.68 2.84 -9.46
N ILE A 24 -25.71 2.88 -8.13
CA ILE A 24 -24.56 2.52 -7.31
C ILE A 24 -24.42 1.01 -7.36
N HIS A 25 -23.37 0.53 -8.02
CA HIS A 25 -23.04 -0.87 -8.10
C HIS A 25 -22.18 -1.27 -6.89
N SER A 26 -22.28 -2.53 -6.45
CA SER A 26 -21.58 -3.03 -5.27
C SER A 26 -20.06 -2.80 -5.31
N TRP A 27 -19.43 -2.84 -6.48
CA TRP A 27 -17.99 -2.59 -6.65
C TRP A 27 -17.61 -1.13 -6.33
N GLN A 28 -18.50 -0.17 -6.58
CA GLN A 28 -18.26 1.25 -6.27
C GLN A 28 -18.30 1.50 -4.77
N ILE A 29 -19.24 0.85 -4.06
CA ILE A 29 -19.31 0.90 -2.60
C ILE A 29 -18.06 0.27 -2.00
N PHE A 30 -17.63 -0.89 -2.51
CA PHE A 30 -16.39 -1.54 -2.07
C PHE A 30 -15.19 -0.60 -2.21
N LEU A 31 -15.00 0.03 -3.38
CA LEU A 31 -13.91 0.99 -3.57
C LEU A 31 -14.03 2.19 -2.64
N ALA A 32 -15.24 2.75 -2.45
CA ALA A 32 -15.47 3.87 -1.55
C ALA A 32 -15.08 3.53 -0.11
N VAL A 33 -15.47 2.34 0.38
CA VAL A 33 -15.10 1.85 1.71
C VAL A 33 -13.58 1.64 1.81
N CYS A 34 -12.93 1.09 0.77
CA CYS A 34 -11.47 0.94 0.74
C CYS A 34 -10.72 2.28 0.77
N CYS A 35 -11.32 3.37 0.27
CA CYS A 35 -10.73 4.69 0.35
C CYS A 35 -10.79 5.32 1.75
N LEU A 36 -11.76 4.93 2.60
CA LEU A 36 -11.96 5.54 3.92
C LEU A 36 -10.72 5.43 4.83
N PRO A 37 -10.05 4.27 4.98
CA PRO A 37 -8.82 4.19 5.78
C PRO A 37 -7.69 5.08 5.25
N SER A 38 -7.56 5.21 3.92
CA SER A 38 -6.54 6.07 3.32
C SER A 38 -6.82 7.55 3.56
N LEU A 39 -8.08 7.98 3.43
CA LEU A 39 -8.49 9.35 3.75
C LEU A 39 -8.33 9.66 5.23
N LEU A 40 -8.72 8.72 6.10
CA LEU A 40 -8.55 8.84 7.54
C LEU A 40 -7.06 8.94 7.90
N SER A 41 -6.22 8.09 7.31
CA SER A 41 -4.76 8.14 7.51
C SER A 41 -4.18 9.48 7.05
N GLY A 42 -4.54 9.97 5.86
CA GLY A 42 -4.12 11.28 5.37
C GLY A 42 -4.56 12.43 6.28
N ALA A 43 -5.79 12.39 6.77
CA ALA A 43 -6.31 13.36 7.73
C ALA A 43 -5.53 13.32 9.05
N CYS A 44 -5.29 12.13 9.60
CA CYS A 44 -4.50 11.93 10.80
C CYS A 44 -3.07 12.47 10.64
N CYS A 45 -2.39 12.19 9.51
CA CYS A 45 -1.05 12.68 9.20
C CYS A 45 -0.90 14.20 9.29
N MET A 46 -1.95 14.98 8.97
CA MET A 46 -1.92 16.44 9.10
C MET A 46 -1.84 16.92 10.56
N PHE A 47 -2.26 16.10 11.52
CA PHE A 47 -2.22 16.42 12.95
C PHE A 47 -0.95 15.92 13.64
N PHE A 48 -0.20 15.01 13.01
CA PHE A 48 1.04 14.51 13.60
C PHE A 48 2.14 15.59 13.52
N PRO A 49 2.89 15.81 14.62
CA PRO A 49 4.05 16.67 14.55
C PRO A 49 5.10 16.06 13.63
N GLU A 50 5.89 16.92 12.99
CA GLU A 50 7.03 16.48 12.20
C GLU A 50 7.99 15.61 13.03
N SER A 51 8.65 14.65 12.38
CA SER A 51 9.56 13.72 13.06
C SER A 51 10.70 14.49 13.75
N PRO A 52 10.95 14.28 15.05
CA PRO A 52 12.06 14.95 15.76
C PRO A 52 13.39 14.78 15.05
N LYS A 53 13.66 13.59 14.47
CA LYS A 53 14.88 13.31 13.72
C LYS A 53 15.01 14.19 12.47
N PHE A 54 13.91 14.44 11.77
CA PHE A 54 13.92 15.33 10.62
C PHE A 54 14.19 16.79 11.03
N LEU A 55 13.59 17.24 12.13
CA LEU A 55 13.82 18.57 12.69
C LEU A 55 15.29 18.75 13.13
N MET A 56 15.87 17.76 13.80
CA MET A 56 17.30 17.75 14.18
C MET A 56 18.22 17.82 12.96
N ALA A 57 17.97 17.01 11.93
CA ALA A 57 18.77 17.01 10.69
C ALA A 57 18.69 18.33 9.91
N LYS A 58 17.66 19.15 10.16
CA LYS A 58 17.50 20.51 9.61
C LYS A 58 18.06 21.61 10.51
N GLY A 59 18.68 21.26 11.64
CA GLY A 59 19.17 22.22 12.64
C GLY A 59 18.06 22.86 13.48
N ARG A 60 16.80 22.40 13.38
CA ARG A 60 15.65 22.92 14.13
C ARG A 60 15.52 22.21 15.48
N ASN A 61 16.59 22.20 16.27
CA ASN A 61 16.67 21.44 17.53
C ASN A 61 15.67 21.88 18.59
N GLU A 62 15.34 23.18 18.68
CA GLU A 62 14.32 23.66 19.61
C GLU A 62 12.93 23.06 19.32
N GLN A 63 12.57 22.96 18.03
CA GLN A 63 11.31 22.36 17.62
C GLN A 63 11.32 20.85 17.87
N ALA A 64 12.45 20.18 17.59
CA ALA A 64 12.61 18.77 17.90
C ALA A 64 12.43 18.50 19.41
N MET A 65 12.99 19.35 20.27
CA MET A 65 12.84 19.26 21.72
C MET A 65 11.38 19.41 22.16
N ALA A 66 10.64 20.36 21.58
CA ALA A 66 9.22 20.53 21.87
C ALA A 66 8.39 19.28 21.49
N VAL A 67 8.72 18.63 20.37
CA VAL A 67 8.07 17.37 19.96
C VAL A 67 8.43 16.24 20.92
N PHE A 68 9.70 16.10 21.33
CA PHE A 68 10.11 15.10 22.32
C PHE A 68 9.38 15.24 23.66
N ARG A 69 9.27 16.46 24.20
CA ARG A 69 8.52 16.73 25.43
C ARG A 69 7.05 16.38 25.29
N THR A 70 6.46 16.68 24.14
CA THR A 70 5.06 16.34 23.84
C THR A 70 4.86 14.83 23.78
N LEU A 71 5.74 14.10 23.08
CA LEU A 71 5.70 12.64 23.01
C LEU A 71 5.92 12.00 24.40
N TYR A 72 6.83 12.54 25.20
CA TYR A 72 7.04 12.09 26.58
C TYR A 72 5.77 12.21 27.41
N ALA A 73 5.16 13.41 27.44
CA ALA A 73 3.93 13.65 28.20
C ALA A 73 2.77 12.75 27.73
N LEU A 74 2.65 12.50 26.41
CA LEU A 74 1.64 11.59 25.87
C LEU A 74 1.88 10.12 26.25
N ASN A 75 3.15 9.68 26.30
CA ASN A 75 3.49 8.28 26.57
C ASN A 75 3.48 7.96 28.07
N THR A 76 3.89 8.89 28.94
CA THR A 76 4.04 8.65 30.38
C THR A 76 2.89 9.25 31.20
N GLY A 77 2.16 10.23 30.66
CA GLY A 77 1.19 11.02 31.41
C GLY A 77 1.81 12.07 32.33
N CYS A 78 3.14 12.19 32.39
CA CYS A 78 3.85 13.19 33.20
C CYS A 78 3.92 14.56 32.51
N SER A 79 4.37 15.57 33.24
CA SER A 79 4.48 16.93 32.70
C SER A 79 5.57 17.01 31.62
N ARG A 80 5.42 17.97 30.69
CA ARG A 80 6.41 18.18 29.61
C ARG A 80 7.76 18.65 30.14
N GLU A 81 7.74 19.32 31.28
CA GLU A 81 8.89 19.89 31.98
C GLU A 81 9.75 18.82 32.65
N ASP A 82 9.17 17.66 32.96
CA ASP A 82 9.85 16.52 33.58
C ASP A 82 10.68 15.70 32.57
N TYR A 83 10.71 16.14 31.30
CA TYR A 83 11.48 15.47 30.27
C TYR A 83 12.99 15.50 30.60
N PRO A 84 13.65 14.34 30.71
CA PRO A 84 15.01 14.25 31.28
C PRO A 84 16.10 14.84 30.38
N ILE A 85 15.87 14.95 29.06
CA ILE A 85 16.88 15.42 28.10
C ILE A 85 16.73 16.93 27.89
N LYS A 86 17.81 17.68 28.17
CA LYS A 86 17.81 19.15 28.15
C LYS A 86 18.40 19.76 26.90
N GLU A 87 19.27 19.03 26.21
CA GLU A 87 19.97 19.49 25.01
C GLU A 87 20.02 18.38 23.96
N LEU A 88 19.86 18.74 22.69
CA LEU A 88 19.96 17.82 21.55
C LEU A 88 21.26 18.11 20.80
N VAL A 89 21.88 17.05 20.27
CA VAL A 89 23.08 17.15 19.45
C VAL A 89 22.78 17.95 18.18
N ASP A 90 23.63 18.92 17.87
CA ASP A 90 23.54 19.68 16.61
C ASP A 90 24.23 18.92 15.47
N GLU A 91 23.42 18.16 14.71
CA GLU A 91 23.87 17.41 13.54
C GLU A 91 24.46 18.32 12.44
N THR A 92 24.10 19.61 12.41
CA THR A 92 24.61 20.55 11.41
C THR A 92 26.00 21.09 11.75
N ALA A 93 26.29 21.32 13.03
CA ALA A 93 27.61 21.76 13.50
C ALA A 93 28.69 20.68 13.34
N ILE A 94 28.33 19.41 13.54
CA ILE A 94 29.26 18.27 13.35
C ILE A 94 29.66 18.14 11.87
N SER A 95 28.75 18.47 10.94
CA SER A 95 29.05 18.44 9.51
C SER A 95 30.03 19.54 9.05
N SER A 96 30.23 20.59 9.85
CA SER A 96 31.20 21.66 9.60
C SER A 96 32.57 21.44 10.25
N ASP A 97 32.68 20.62 11.30
CA ASP A 97 33.91 20.48 12.10
C ASP A 97 34.78 19.27 11.70
N GLU A 98 34.36 18.44 10.73
CA GLU A 98 35.23 17.43 10.10
C GLU A 98 36.21 18.05 9.08
N THR A 99 36.91 19.11 9.48
CA THR A 99 38.05 19.64 8.73
C THR A 99 39.35 19.13 9.36
N ILE A 100 39.69 17.84 9.22
CA ILE A 100 41.08 17.36 9.05
C ILE A 100 41.09 16.07 8.20
N GLN A 101 41.50 16.24 6.93
CA GLN A 101 42.10 15.27 5.97
C GLN A 101 41.17 14.17 5.42
N LYS A 102 40.91 14.01 4.11
CA LYS A 102 41.81 14.12 2.95
C LYS A 102 40.96 14.14 1.65
N ASP A 103 41.28 15.02 0.71
CA ASP A 103 40.89 14.99 -0.73
C ASP A 103 39.43 14.64 -1.09
N ARG A 104 38.48 15.54 -0.81
CA ARG A 104 37.18 15.53 -1.52
C ARG A 104 36.98 16.87 -2.22
N LYS A 105 37.08 16.83 -3.56
CA LYS A 105 36.73 17.93 -4.46
C LYS A 105 35.45 18.61 -3.96
N GLU A 106 35.54 19.90 -3.67
CA GLU A 106 34.42 20.76 -3.34
C GLU A 106 33.36 20.64 -4.43
N VAL A 107 32.20 20.08 -4.09
CA VAL A 107 31.02 20.09 -4.95
C VAL A 107 30.17 21.29 -4.54
N PRO A 108 29.85 22.22 -5.46
CA PRO A 108 29.11 23.43 -5.11
C PRO A 108 27.71 23.10 -4.58
N GLN A 109 27.29 23.85 -3.56
CA GLN A 109 26.00 23.84 -2.82
C GLN A 109 24.72 24.05 -3.66
N LYS A 110 24.71 23.73 -4.96
CA LYS A 110 23.60 23.99 -5.88
C LYS A 110 23.02 22.70 -6.48
N ALA A 111 22.56 21.77 -5.65
CA ALA A 111 21.50 20.79 -6.00
C ALA A 111 21.18 19.86 -4.81
N PRO A 112 20.26 20.21 -3.90
CA PRO A 112 19.91 19.38 -2.75
C PRO A 112 19.36 17.99 -3.12
N ALA A 113 18.81 17.83 -4.33
CA ALA A 113 18.27 16.56 -4.82
C ALA A 113 19.38 15.55 -5.21
N ILE A 114 20.48 16.02 -5.80
CA ILE A 114 21.56 15.15 -6.30
C ILE A 114 22.45 14.68 -5.13
N SER A 115 22.68 15.54 -4.12
CA SER A 115 23.37 15.15 -2.90
C SER A 115 22.59 14.10 -2.10
N GLY A 116 21.27 14.28 -1.96
CA GLY A 116 20.40 13.33 -1.26
C GLY A 116 20.40 11.93 -1.90
N LEU A 117 20.38 11.86 -3.24
CA LEU A 117 20.41 10.57 -3.95
C LEU A 117 21.76 9.86 -3.81
N ARG A 118 22.87 10.60 -3.82
CA ARG A 118 24.21 10.03 -3.62
C ARG A 118 24.41 9.54 -2.18
N SER A 119 23.93 10.30 -1.20
CA SER A 119 23.90 9.86 0.20
C SER A 119 23.05 8.60 0.39
N PHE A 120 21.91 8.51 -0.30
CA PHE A 120 21.09 7.31 -0.32
C PHE A 120 21.82 6.11 -0.95
N GLN A 121 22.53 6.32 -2.07
CA GLN A 121 23.36 5.28 -2.69
C GLN A 121 24.46 4.77 -1.76
N ASP A 122 25.17 5.67 -1.07
CA ASP A 122 26.23 5.31 -0.13
C ASP A 122 25.67 4.54 1.09
N GLN A 123 24.51 4.94 1.62
CA GLN A 123 23.81 4.23 2.69
C GLN A 123 23.33 2.83 2.23
N MET A 124 22.72 2.74 1.06
CA MET A 124 22.27 1.46 0.50
C MET A 124 23.43 0.50 0.25
N LYS A 125 24.55 1.00 -0.26
CA LYS A 125 25.76 0.18 -0.47
C LYS A 125 26.32 -0.36 0.84
N SER A 126 26.22 0.40 1.93
CA SER A 126 26.60 -0.05 3.27
C SER A 126 25.71 -1.19 3.77
N MET A 127 24.40 -1.17 3.48
CA MET A 127 23.47 -2.25 3.85
C MET A 127 23.73 -3.57 3.11
N PHE A 128 24.31 -3.52 1.91
CA PHE A 128 24.78 -4.70 1.17
C PHE A 128 26.23 -5.09 1.52
N GLY A 129 26.77 -4.53 2.60
CA GLY A 129 28.08 -4.89 3.14
C GLY A 129 28.16 -6.38 3.52
N LYS A 130 29.37 -6.94 3.44
CA LYS A 130 29.65 -8.37 3.59
C LYS A 130 29.11 -8.99 4.89
N THR A 131 29.05 -8.21 5.96
CA THR A 131 28.60 -8.67 7.29
C THR A 131 27.07 -8.83 7.38
N HIS A 132 26.29 -8.01 6.69
CA HIS A 132 24.82 -7.99 6.79
C HIS A 132 24.11 -8.63 5.59
N LEU A 133 24.83 -8.87 4.49
CA LEU A 133 24.26 -9.36 3.23
C LEU A 133 23.47 -10.67 3.40
N LYS A 134 23.95 -11.61 4.21
CA LYS A 134 23.25 -12.89 4.45
C LYS A 134 21.89 -12.68 5.11
N ASN A 135 21.81 -11.81 6.11
CA ASN A 135 20.56 -11.53 6.82
C ASN A 135 19.59 -10.75 5.94
N SER A 136 20.09 -9.76 5.19
CA SER A 136 19.30 -9.00 4.22
C SER A 136 18.75 -9.91 3.12
N LEU A 137 19.57 -10.80 2.57
CA LEU A 137 19.15 -11.77 1.55
C LEU A 137 18.07 -12.71 2.11
N MET A 138 18.22 -13.20 3.34
CA MET A 138 17.21 -14.03 3.98
C MET A 138 15.87 -13.28 4.13
N ALA A 139 15.91 -12.03 4.60
CA ALA A 139 14.72 -11.19 4.73
C ALA A 139 14.05 -10.92 3.37
N TYR A 140 14.83 -10.62 2.33
CA TYR A 140 14.29 -10.38 0.99
C TYR A 140 13.68 -11.65 0.38
N SER A 141 14.29 -12.81 0.59
CA SER A 141 13.71 -14.09 0.13
C SER A 141 12.38 -14.40 0.82
N ILE A 142 12.29 -14.16 2.13
CA ILE A 142 11.04 -14.31 2.89
C ILE A 142 9.99 -13.34 2.35
N GLN A 143 10.33 -12.07 2.19
CA GLN A 143 9.41 -11.05 1.67
C GLN A 143 8.95 -11.38 0.24
N PHE A 144 9.85 -11.87 -0.61
CA PHE A 144 9.54 -12.31 -1.96
C PHE A 144 8.55 -13.48 -1.95
N GLY A 145 8.79 -14.50 -1.11
CA GLY A 145 7.89 -15.65 -0.99
C GLY A 145 6.49 -15.25 -0.50
N ILE A 146 6.42 -14.39 0.52
CA ILE A 146 5.16 -13.84 1.03
C ILE A 146 4.44 -13.06 -0.07
N LEU A 147 5.13 -12.15 -0.76
CA LEU A 147 4.52 -11.34 -1.81
C LEU A 147 4.06 -12.21 -2.98
N PHE A 148 4.88 -13.13 -3.45
CA PHE A 148 4.55 -14.04 -4.53
C PHE A 148 3.32 -14.90 -4.17
N GLY A 149 3.31 -15.51 -2.98
CA GLY A 149 2.21 -16.32 -2.49
C GLY A 149 0.92 -15.51 -2.37
N LEU A 150 0.94 -14.39 -1.65
CA LEU A 150 -0.24 -13.56 -1.43
C LEU A 150 -0.82 -13.01 -2.74
N ASN A 151 0.01 -12.56 -3.68
CA ASN A 151 -0.48 -12.08 -4.97
C ASN A 151 -1.05 -13.20 -5.84
N THR A 152 -0.41 -14.37 -5.84
CA THR A 152 -0.92 -15.55 -6.56
C THR A 152 -2.27 -15.97 -5.99
N PHE A 153 -2.36 -16.22 -4.68
CA PHE A 153 -3.62 -16.60 -4.05
C PHE A 153 -4.70 -15.55 -4.30
N ARG A 154 -4.41 -14.26 -4.15
CA ARG A 154 -5.37 -13.17 -4.39
C ARG A 154 -5.98 -13.22 -5.79
N LEU A 155 -5.20 -13.57 -6.81
CA LEU A 155 -5.70 -13.66 -8.18
C LEU A 155 -6.63 -14.87 -8.37
N TRP A 156 -6.32 -16.01 -7.73
CA TRP A 156 -7.03 -17.28 -7.92
C TRP A 156 -8.23 -17.48 -6.99
N VAL A 157 -8.29 -16.77 -5.87
CA VAL A 157 -9.36 -16.88 -4.86
C VAL A 157 -10.78 -16.81 -5.44
N PRO A 158 -11.14 -15.86 -6.34
CA PRO A 158 -12.49 -15.80 -6.89
C PRO A 158 -12.88 -17.04 -7.71
N GLN A 159 -11.93 -17.57 -8.49
CA GLN A 159 -12.15 -18.77 -9.30
C GLN A 159 -12.26 -20.01 -8.41
N LEU A 160 -11.41 -20.13 -7.39
CA LEU A 160 -11.46 -21.25 -6.44
C LEU A 160 -12.81 -21.31 -5.73
N PHE A 161 -13.34 -20.19 -5.23
CA PHE A 161 -14.66 -20.17 -4.60
C PHE A 161 -15.79 -20.54 -5.57
N THR A 162 -15.70 -20.12 -6.83
CA THR A 162 -16.68 -20.52 -7.85
C THR A 162 -16.65 -22.03 -8.08
N ILE A 163 -15.47 -22.64 -8.14
CA ILE A 163 -15.31 -24.09 -8.34
C ILE A 163 -15.83 -24.87 -7.13
N ILE A 164 -15.50 -24.43 -5.92
CA ILE A 164 -15.99 -25.03 -4.67
C ILE A 164 -17.53 -24.99 -4.64
N GLN A 165 -18.12 -23.81 -4.89
CA GLN A 165 -19.56 -23.64 -4.89
C GLN A 165 -20.26 -24.51 -5.96
N GLU A 166 -19.68 -24.61 -7.17
CA GLU A 166 -20.23 -25.47 -8.22
C GLU A 166 -20.16 -26.96 -7.88
N TYR A 167 -19.09 -27.38 -7.20
CA TYR A 167 -18.92 -28.76 -6.73
C TYR A 167 -19.91 -29.10 -5.60
N GLU A 168 -20.12 -28.17 -4.66
CA GLU A 168 -21.08 -28.34 -3.56
C GLU A 168 -22.53 -28.37 -4.04
N LEU A 169 -22.85 -27.65 -5.12
CA LEU A 169 -24.23 -27.56 -5.64
C LEU A 169 -24.59 -28.68 -6.63
N ASP A 170 -23.61 -29.47 -7.12
CA ASP A 170 -23.88 -30.56 -8.05
C ASP A 170 -24.47 -31.79 -7.31
N PRO A 171 -25.67 -32.27 -7.69
CA PRO A 171 -26.31 -33.42 -7.05
C PRO A 171 -25.46 -34.70 -7.03
N THR A 172 -24.52 -34.85 -7.96
CA THR A 172 -23.64 -36.03 -8.07
C THR A 172 -22.51 -36.02 -7.05
N THR A 173 -22.09 -34.84 -6.56
CA THR A 173 -20.99 -34.65 -5.60
C THR A 173 -21.45 -34.11 -4.25
N PHE A 174 -22.73 -33.74 -4.11
CA PHE A 174 -23.34 -33.13 -2.92
C PHE A 174 -23.09 -33.88 -1.58
N ALA A 175 -22.91 -35.20 -1.61
CA ALA A 175 -22.71 -36.02 -0.41
C ALA A 175 -21.24 -36.40 -0.15
N SER A 176 -20.30 -35.91 -0.97
CA SER A 176 -18.89 -36.27 -0.92
C SER A 176 -18.03 -35.09 -0.49
N ASP A 177 -17.34 -35.20 0.65
CA ASP A 177 -16.29 -34.25 1.03
C ASP A 177 -15.06 -34.47 0.14
N GLY A 178 -14.92 -33.63 -0.89
CA GLY A 178 -13.81 -33.66 -1.83
C GLY A 178 -12.66 -32.74 -1.39
N SER A 179 -11.41 -33.13 -1.69
CA SER A 179 -10.28 -32.22 -1.59
C SER A 179 -10.33 -31.15 -2.69
N LEU A 180 -9.57 -30.06 -2.53
CA LEU A 180 -9.48 -29.03 -3.58
C LEU A 180 -8.99 -29.61 -4.93
N CYS A 181 -8.14 -30.65 -4.90
CA CYS A 181 -7.69 -31.33 -6.10
C CYS A 181 -8.83 -32.04 -6.83
N ASP A 182 -9.75 -32.66 -6.08
CA ASP A 182 -10.92 -33.34 -6.64
C ASP A 182 -11.88 -32.33 -7.28
N MET A 183 -12.08 -31.18 -6.63
CA MET A 183 -12.90 -30.09 -7.15
C MET A 183 -12.32 -29.48 -8.43
N LEU A 184 -10.99 -29.30 -8.50
CA LEU A 184 -10.30 -28.83 -9.70
C LEU A 184 -10.40 -29.86 -10.84
N ALA A 185 -10.20 -31.15 -10.54
CA ALA A 185 -10.34 -32.23 -11.51
C ALA A 185 -11.77 -32.32 -12.07
N TYR A 186 -12.77 -32.17 -11.19
CA TYR A 186 -14.18 -32.08 -11.59
C TYR A 186 -14.41 -30.93 -12.58
N LYS A 187 -13.92 -29.72 -12.28
CA LYS A 187 -14.13 -28.56 -13.18
C LYS A 187 -13.46 -28.76 -14.53
N VAL A 188 -12.25 -29.32 -14.56
CA VAL A 188 -11.53 -29.63 -15.81
C VAL A 188 -12.30 -30.65 -16.65
N ASN A 189 -12.74 -31.75 -16.04
CA ASN A 189 -13.49 -32.79 -16.73
C ASN A 189 -14.81 -32.26 -17.31
N LYS A 190 -15.56 -31.50 -16.51
CA LYS A 190 -16.81 -30.86 -16.95
C LYS A 190 -16.59 -29.92 -18.13
N SER A 191 -15.51 -29.14 -18.11
CA SER A 191 -15.17 -28.22 -19.19
C SER A 191 -14.83 -28.96 -20.49
N ALA A 192 -14.13 -30.10 -20.40
CA ALA A 192 -13.82 -30.93 -21.56
C ALA A 192 -15.07 -31.55 -22.21
N VAL A 193 -16.00 -32.07 -21.40
CA VAL A 193 -17.28 -32.62 -21.90
C VAL A 193 -18.10 -31.55 -22.63
N LEU A 194 -18.20 -30.35 -22.07
CA LEU A 194 -18.90 -29.22 -22.72
C LEU A 194 -18.25 -28.87 -24.07
N GLN A 195 -16.91 -28.87 -24.13
CA GLN A 195 -16.18 -28.59 -25.36
C GLN A 195 -16.38 -29.67 -26.44
N GLU A 196 -16.59 -30.93 -26.05
CA GLU A 196 -16.94 -32.01 -26.99
C GLU A 196 -18.37 -31.87 -27.52
N LEU A 197 -19.31 -31.50 -26.65
CA LEU A 197 -20.71 -31.27 -27.03
C LEU A 197 -20.89 -30.07 -27.97
N GLU A 198 -20.07 -29.03 -27.80
CA GLU A 198 -20.08 -27.83 -28.64
C GLU A 198 -19.26 -27.97 -29.93
N ARG A 199 -18.54 -29.09 -30.13
CA ARG A 199 -17.72 -29.28 -31.32
C ARG A 199 -18.63 -29.39 -32.56
N PRO A 200 -18.53 -28.46 -33.53
CA PRO A 200 -19.33 -28.57 -34.75
C PRO A 200 -18.97 -29.86 -35.49
N TYR A 201 -19.98 -30.55 -36.00
CA TYR A 201 -19.81 -31.77 -36.78
C TYR A 201 -19.07 -31.42 -38.07
N VAL A 202 -17.77 -31.63 -38.11
CA VAL A 202 -16.99 -31.51 -39.35
C VAL A 202 -17.23 -32.79 -40.14
N ALA A 203 -18.10 -32.69 -41.15
CA ALA A 203 -18.31 -33.72 -42.15
C ALA A 203 -17.14 -33.78 -43.14
#